data_AF-A0A3S1DFC5-F1
#
_entry.id   AF-A0A3S1DFC5-F1
#
_cell.length_a   1.000
_cell.length_b   1.000
_cell.length_c   1.000
_cell.angle_alpha   90.00
_cell.angle_beta   90.00
_cell.angle_gamma   90.00
#
_symmetry.space_group_name_H-M   'P 1'
#
loop_
_entity.id
_entity.type
_entity.pdbx_description
1 polymer ?
#
loop_
_entity_poly.entity_id
_entity_poly.type
_entity_poly.pdbx_seq_one_letter_code
_entity_poly.pdbx_strand_id
1 'polypeptide(L)'
;MKNKSFVSLNIYIFIFFLLAAPVIVTNFDHYLSIPTKKEQNKTIEQISTILKQTGLPYEIDVSESKKQTKEYGVRVTIVLVRILNGQFKRNEVDTLLEKLPDGDINITFYTKGRTTYIDVLIDENKSITSCFPFEICKIMEID
;
A
#
# COMPACT_ATOMS: atom_id res chain seq x y z
N MET A 1 -29.80 44.59 21.34
CA MET A 1 -30.09 43.20 20.93
C MET A 1 -29.18 42.62 19.83
N LYS A 2 -28.36 43.40 19.10
CA LYS A 2 -27.51 42.88 18.01
C LYS A 2 -26.32 42.00 18.47
N ASN A 3 -25.81 42.18 19.69
CA ASN A 3 -24.63 41.43 20.19
C ASN A 3 -24.88 39.95 20.48
N LYS A 4 -26.05 39.57 21.02
CA LYS A 4 -26.32 38.15 21.36
C LYS A 4 -26.37 37.26 20.11
N SER A 5 -26.96 37.77 19.03
CA SER A 5 -27.01 37.06 17.74
C SER A 5 -25.61 36.85 17.14
N PHE A 6 -24.75 37.86 17.22
CA PHE A 6 -23.37 37.79 16.72
C PHE A 6 -22.50 36.82 17.55
N VAL A 7 -22.69 36.80 18.86
CA VAL A 7 -22.01 35.85 19.77
C VAL A 7 -22.47 34.43 19.48
N SER A 8 -23.77 34.18 19.34
CA SER A 8 -24.30 32.87 18.97
C SER A 8 -23.78 32.39 17.61
N LEU A 9 -23.76 33.25 16.60
CA LEU A 9 -23.21 32.91 15.28
C LEU A 9 -21.74 32.50 15.35
N ASN A 10 -20.91 33.24 16.09
CA ASN A 10 -19.50 32.89 16.28
C ASN A 10 -19.32 31.56 17.01
N ILE A 11 -20.17 31.27 18.01
CA ILE A 11 -20.16 29.98 18.71
C ILE A 11 -20.52 28.84 17.75
N TYR A 12 -21.54 29.01 16.91
CA TYR A 12 -21.89 27.99 15.91
C TYR A 12 -20.78 27.76 14.88
N ILE A 13 -20.14 28.83 14.40
CA ILE A 13 -19.01 28.73 13.47
C ILE A 13 -17.83 28.01 14.16
N PHE A 14 -17.54 28.36 15.41
CA PHE A 14 -16.45 27.73 16.17
C PHE A 14 -16.71 26.24 16.40
N ILE A 15 -17.92 25.88 16.82
CA ILE A 15 -18.31 24.47 16.99
C ILE A 15 -18.25 23.73 15.66
N PHE A 16 -18.72 24.34 14.57
CA PHE A 16 -18.62 23.76 13.23
C PHE A 16 -17.16 23.48 12.85
N PHE A 17 -16.25 24.44 13.03
CA PHE A 17 -14.83 24.22 12.76
C PHE A 17 -14.20 23.18 13.69
N LEU A 18 -14.58 23.15 14.97
CA LEU A 18 -14.06 22.16 15.92
C LEU A 18 -14.46 20.73 15.51
N LEU A 19 -15.67 20.55 14.99
CA LEU A 19 -16.16 19.26 14.50
C LEU A 19 -15.63 18.92 13.09
N ALA A 20 -15.44 19.92 12.22
CA ALA A 20 -14.97 19.72 10.85
C ALA A 20 -13.45 19.58 10.74
N ALA A 21 -12.69 20.21 11.64
CA ALA A 21 -11.23 20.23 11.60
C ALA A 21 -10.59 18.83 11.61
N PRO A 22 -11.00 17.87 12.46
CA PRO A 22 -10.45 16.52 12.40
C PRO A 22 -10.59 15.89 11.01
N VAL A 23 -11.76 16.02 10.38
CA VAL A 23 -12.03 15.46 9.04
C VAL A 23 -11.19 16.13 7.96
N ILE A 24 -11.00 17.44 8.04
CA ILE A 24 -10.16 18.18 7.08
C ILE A 24 -8.70 17.76 7.22
N VAL A 25 -8.20 17.69 8.45
CA VAL A 25 -6.81 17.31 8.75
C VAL A 25 -6.53 15.88 8.29
N THR A 26 -7.38 14.90 8.63
CA THR A 26 -7.16 13.51 8.23
C THR A 26 -7.14 13.31 6.72
N ASN A 27 -7.99 14.02 5.98
CA ASN A 27 -8.01 13.95 4.52
C ASN A 27 -6.77 14.62 3.89
N PHE A 28 -6.30 15.70 4.49
CA PHE A 28 -5.11 16.40 4.04
C PHE A 28 -3.84 15.57 4.30
N ASP A 29 -3.73 14.96 5.49
CA ASP A 29 -2.64 14.06 5.84
C ASP A 29 -2.58 12.87 4.89
N HIS A 30 -3.74 12.22 4.61
CA HIS A 30 -3.83 11.14 3.61
C HIS A 30 -3.35 11.58 2.23
N TYR A 31 -3.71 12.78 1.79
CA TYR A 31 -3.30 13.28 0.48
C TYR A 31 -1.79 13.53 0.41
N LEU A 32 -1.18 14.02 1.49
CA LEU A 32 0.26 14.27 1.57
C LEU A 32 1.07 12.98 1.70
N SER A 33 0.51 11.93 2.28
CA SER A 33 1.19 10.65 2.45
C SER A 33 1.17 9.79 1.18
N ILE A 34 0.30 10.07 0.20
CA ILE A 34 0.23 9.29 -1.05
C ILE A 34 1.56 9.43 -1.82
N PRO A 35 2.25 8.31 -2.11
CA PRO A 35 3.46 8.33 -2.93
C PRO A 35 3.20 8.99 -4.30
N THR A 36 4.16 9.77 -4.77
CA THR A 36 4.03 10.48 -6.05
C THR A 36 3.92 9.49 -7.22
N LYS A 37 3.28 9.92 -8.32
CA LYS A 37 3.23 9.11 -9.56
C LYS A 37 4.64 8.71 -10.06
N LYS A 38 5.64 9.56 -9.82
CA LYS A 38 7.02 9.31 -10.20
C LYS A 38 7.62 8.16 -9.39
N GLU A 39 7.44 8.17 -8.06
CA GLU A 39 7.88 7.08 -7.18
C GLU A 39 7.17 5.77 -7.53
N GLN A 40 5.84 5.80 -7.67
CA GLN A 40 5.07 4.62 -8.07
C GLN A 40 5.59 4.00 -9.38
N ASN A 41 5.78 4.81 -10.43
CA ASN A 41 6.27 4.32 -11.71
C ASN A 41 7.71 3.79 -11.60
N LYS A 42 8.58 4.44 -10.82
CA LYS A 42 9.96 3.99 -10.58
C LYS A 42 9.98 2.61 -9.89
N THR A 43 9.20 2.43 -8.83
CA THR A 43 9.13 1.15 -8.10
C THR A 43 8.57 0.04 -9.00
N ILE A 44 7.53 0.33 -9.79
CA ILE A 44 6.97 -0.62 -10.77
C ILE A 44 8.04 -1.05 -11.79
N GLU A 45 8.82 -0.12 -12.31
CA GLU A 45 9.89 -0.41 -13.28
C GLU A 45 11.01 -1.26 -12.66
N GLN A 46 11.41 -0.94 -11.43
CA GLN A 46 12.41 -1.71 -10.69
C GLN A 46 11.94 -3.15 -10.45
N ILE A 47 10.72 -3.34 -9.97
CA ILE A 47 10.16 -4.67 -9.73
C ILE A 47 9.95 -5.42 -11.04
N SER A 48 9.50 -4.76 -12.11
CA SER A 48 9.40 -5.38 -13.44
C SER A 48 10.75 -5.91 -13.92
N THR A 49 11.82 -5.15 -13.66
CA THR A 49 13.19 -5.56 -13.97
C THR A 49 13.61 -6.77 -13.15
N ILE A 50 13.33 -6.77 -11.83
CA ILE A 50 13.63 -7.90 -10.95
C ILE A 50 12.91 -9.18 -11.43
N LEU A 51 11.61 -9.10 -11.72
CA LEU A 51 10.83 -10.24 -12.20
C LEU A 51 11.41 -10.83 -13.50
N LYS A 52 11.82 -9.98 -14.44
CA LYS A 52 12.46 -10.41 -15.70
C LYS A 52 13.82 -11.08 -15.46
N GLN A 53 14.66 -10.49 -14.60
CA GLN A 53 16.00 -11.00 -14.32
C GLN A 53 15.98 -12.33 -13.56
N THR A 54 14.99 -12.51 -12.68
CA THR A 54 14.84 -13.70 -11.83
C THR A 54 14.00 -14.79 -12.48
N GLY A 55 13.25 -14.48 -13.54
CA GLY A 55 12.32 -15.41 -14.17
C GLY A 55 11.13 -15.78 -13.28
N LEU A 56 10.81 -14.92 -12.31
CA LEU A 56 9.70 -15.17 -11.38
C LEU A 56 8.36 -15.15 -12.14
N PRO A 57 7.44 -16.10 -11.86
CA PRO A 57 6.23 -16.32 -12.66
C PRO A 57 5.09 -15.36 -12.29
N TYR A 58 5.36 -14.06 -12.23
CA TYR A 58 4.41 -13.03 -11.86
C TYR A 58 4.33 -11.90 -12.89
N GLU A 59 3.14 -11.35 -13.04
CA GLU A 59 2.88 -10.11 -13.77
C GLU A 59 2.45 -9.02 -12.79
N ILE A 60 2.85 -7.78 -13.06
CA ILE A 60 2.42 -6.63 -12.27
C ILE A 60 1.06 -6.17 -12.79
N ASP A 61 0.04 -6.16 -11.94
CA ASP A 61 -1.20 -5.44 -12.23
C ASP A 61 -1.01 -3.96 -11.90
N VAL A 62 -0.55 -3.20 -12.91
CA VAL A 62 -0.23 -1.77 -12.77
C VAL A 62 -1.46 -0.94 -12.39
N SER A 63 -2.64 -1.32 -12.88
CA SER A 63 -3.88 -0.59 -12.62
C SER A 63 -4.27 -0.74 -11.14
N GLU A 64 -4.27 -1.98 -10.65
CA GLU A 64 -4.62 -2.27 -9.26
C GLU A 64 -3.54 -1.74 -8.29
N SER A 65 -2.26 -1.84 -8.65
CA SER A 65 -1.14 -1.27 -7.86
C SER A 65 -1.33 0.22 -7.60
N LYS A 66 -1.65 1.00 -8.66
CA LYS A 66 -1.89 2.45 -8.55
C LYS A 66 -3.15 2.78 -7.77
N LYS A 67 -4.20 1.98 -7.96
CA LYS A 67 -5.46 2.12 -7.22
C LYS A 67 -5.24 1.91 -5.73
N GLN A 68 -4.61 0.80 -5.33
CA GLN A 68 -4.36 0.48 -3.92
C GLN A 68 -3.37 1.46 -3.28
N THR A 69 -2.36 1.92 -4.01
CA THR A 69 -1.45 2.98 -3.51
C THR A 69 -2.22 4.25 -3.17
N LYS A 70 -3.19 4.65 -3.99
CA LYS A 70 -4.02 5.83 -3.74
C LYS A 70 -5.01 5.63 -2.58
N GLU A 71 -5.55 4.42 -2.45
CA GLU A 71 -6.53 4.05 -1.44
C GLU A 71 -5.91 3.98 -0.04
N TYR A 72 -4.76 3.33 0.10
CA TYR A 72 -4.07 3.20 1.39
C TYR A 72 -3.12 4.35 1.69
N GLY A 73 -2.61 5.03 0.66
CA GLY A 73 -2.03 6.37 0.75
C GLY A 73 -0.81 6.55 1.65
N VAL A 74 -0.08 5.50 2.05
CA VAL A 74 1.11 5.63 2.91
C VAL A 74 2.38 5.13 2.24
N ARG A 75 2.26 4.13 1.36
CA ARG A 75 3.40 3.43 0.75
C ARG A 75 3.07 2.98 -0.66
N VAL A 76 4.09 2.70 -1.47
CA VAL A 76 3.85 2.22 -2.84
C VAL A 76 3.36 0.78 -2.76
N THR A 77 2.14 0.53 -3.25
CA THR A 77 1.56 -0.82 -3.31
C THR A 77 1.79 -1.42 -4.69
N ILE A 78 2.29 -2.66 -4.70
CA ILE A 78 2.60 -3.42 -5.90
C ILE A 78 1.81 -4.72 -5.87
N VAL A 79 0.95 -4.88 -6.87
CA VAL A 79 0.09 -6.04 -7.00
C VAL A 79 0.69 -6.98 -8.04
N LEU A 80 1.06 -8.17 -7.60
CA LEU A 80 1.66 -9.23 -8.40
C LEU A 80 0.65 -10.35 -8.60
N VAL A 81 0.39 -10.74 -9.85
CA VAL A 81 -0.51 -11.84 -10.18
C VAL A 81 0.31 -12.97 -10.79
N ARG A 82 0.22 -14.16 -10.20
CA ARG A 82 0.91 -15.34 -10.69
C ARG A 82 0.37 -15.75 -12.08
N ILE A 83 1.28 -16.04 -13.00
CA ILE A 83 0.96 -16.45 -14.38
C ILE A 83 0.67 -17.97 -14.44
N LEU A 84 1.41 -18.73 -13.64
CA LEU A 84 1.33 -20.19 -13.56
C LEU A 84 0.24 -20.65 -12.59
N ASN A 85 -0.36 -21.81 -12.87
CA ASN A 85 -1.27 -22.46 -11.94
C ASN A 85 -0.51 -22.96 -10.70
N GLY A 86 -1.22 -23.08 -9.57
CA GLY A 86 -0.69 -23.62 -8.33
C GLY A 86 -0.54 -22.58 -7.22
N GLN A 87 0.04 -23.04 -6.10
CA GLN A 87 0.27 -22.24 -4.91
C GLN A 87 1.55 -21.39 -5.02
N PHE A 88 1.67 -20.43 -4.12
CA PHE A 88 2.91 -19.69 -3.90
C PHE A 88 4.04 -20.64 -3.52
N LYS A 89 5.26 -20.35 -3.97
CA LYS A 89 6.45 -20.99 -3.43
C LYS A 89 7.21 -19.99 -2.60
N ARG A 90 7.67 -20.41 -1.43
CA ARG A 90 8.43 -19.57 -0.50
C ARG A 90 9.64 -18.93 -1.18
N ASN A 91 10.44 -19.75 -1.87
CA ASN A 91 11.63 -19.28 -2.56
C ASN A 91 11.34 -18.19 -3.61
N GLU A 92 10.15 -18.17 -4.23
CA GLU A 92 9.78 -17.12 -5.18
C GLU A 92 9.49 -15.79 -4.48
N VAL A 93 8.88 -15.84 -3.29
CA VAL A 93 8.65 -14.66 -2.45
C VAL A 93 9.98 -14.16 -1.91
N ASP A 94 10.78 -15.03 -1.29
CA ASP A 94 12.10 -14.68 -0.73
C ASP A 94 13.01 -14.05 -1.78
N THR A 95 13.10 -14.66 -2.97
CA THR A 95 13.91 -14.14 -4.09
C THR A 95 13.50 -12.72 -4.49
N LEU A 96 12.21 -12.41 -4.45
CA LEU A 96 11.74 -11.07 -4.72
C LEU A 96 12.12 -10.12 -3.58
N LEU A 97 11.80 -10.49 -2.34
CA LEU A 97 12.01 -9.69 -1.14
C LEU A 97 13.48 -9.27 -0.97
N GLU A 98 14.42 -10.20 -1.17
CA GLU A 98 15.87 -9.96 -1.11
C GLU A 98 16.37 -8.92 -2.13
N LYS A 99 15.66 -8.77 -3.25
CA LYS A 99 16.06 -7.92 -4.38
C LYS A 99 15.32 -6.60 -4.45
N LEU A 100 14.40 -6.34 -3.53
CA LEU A 100 13.57 -5.14 -3.58
C LEU A 100 14.40 -3.86 -3.52
N PRO A 101 13.94 -2.80 -4.20
CA PRO A 101 14.49 -1.47 -4.02
C PRO A 101 14.23 -0.99 -2.60
N ASP A 102 15.06 -0.06 -2.13
CA ASP A 102 14.88 0.58 -0.83
C ASP A 102 13.58 1.40 -0.81
N GLY A 103 12.91 1.46 0.35
CA GLY A 103 11.74 2.28 0.61
C GLY A 103 10.54 1.50 1.17
N ASP A 104 9.55 2.25 1.64
CA ASP A 104 8.29 1.67 2.13
C ASP A 104 7.45 1.12 0.98
N ILE A 105 7.30 -0.20 0.95
CA ILE A 105 6.61 -0.92 -0.13
C ILE A 105 5.60 -1.88 0.49
N ASN A 106 4.40 -1.92 -0.10
CA ASN A 106 3.48 -3.03 0.09
C ASN A 106 3.52 -3.93 -1.14
N ILE A 107 3.64 -5.25 -0.96
CA ILE A 107 3.57 -6.21 -2.06
C ILE A 107 2.47 -7.21 -1.80
N THR A 108 1.46 -7.20 -2.67
CA THR A 108 0.39 -8.18 -2.66
C THR A 108 0.62 -9.21 -3.76
N PHE A 109 0.93 -10.44 -3.38
CA PHE A 109 1.02 -11.61 -4.27
C PHE A 109 -0.35 -12.28 -4.38
N TYR A 110 -0.87 -12.43 -5.59
CA TYR A 110 -2.06 -13.21 -5.90
C TYR A 110 -1.70 -14.50 -6.64
N THR A 111 -2.41 -15.58 -6.34
CA THR A 111 -2.43 -16.75 -7.24
C THR A 111 -3.11 -16.42 -8.55
N LYS A 112 -2.91 -17.27 -9.55
CA LYS A 112 -3.61 -17.14 -10.82
C LYS A 112 -5.12 -17.19 -10.60
N GLY A 113 -5.85 -16.23 -11.15
CA GLY A 113 -7.29 -16.09 -10.92
C GLY A 113 -7.66 -15.46 -9.58
N ARG A 114 -6.67 -14.99 -8.79
CA ARG A 114 -6.85 -14.21 -7.55
C ARG A 114 -7.66 -14.94 -6.46
N THR A 115 -7.56 -16.27 -6.38
CA THR A 115 -8.30 -17.07 -5.41
C THR A 115 -7.69 -17.00 -4.01
N THR A 116 -6.38 -16.76 -3.91
CA THR A 116 -5.64 -16.60 -2.67
C THR A 116 -4.61 -15.48 -2.83
N TYR A 117 -4.21 -14.88 -1.72
CA TYR A 117 -3.22 -13.81 -1.71
C TYR A 117 -2.33 -13.84 -0.48
N ILE A 118 -1.19 -13.15 -0.58
CA ILE A 118 -0.29 -12.81 0.52
C ILE A 118 0.07 -11.35 0.35
N ASP A 119 -0.02 -10.57 1.41
CA ASP A 119 0.35 -9.17 1.48
C ASP A 119 1.55 -9.04 2.41
N VAL A 120 2.62 -8.41 1.93
CA VAL A 120 3.89 -8.24 2.67
C VAL A 120 4.23 -6.76 2.70
N LEU A 121 4.29 -6.22 3.92
CA LEU A 121 4.60 -4.82 4.19
C LEU A 121 6.07 -4.72 4.59
N ILE A 122 6.79 -3.86 3.89
CA ILE A 122 8.24 -3.75 3.98
C ILE A 122 8.57 -2.29 4.26
N ASP A 123 9.45 -2.06 5.22
CA ASP A 123 9.89 -0.71 5.59
C ASP A 123 11.12 -0.25 4.79
N GLU A 124 11.50 1.02 5.00
CA GLU A 124 12.71 1.62 4.43
C GLU A 124 14.01 0.83 4.69
N ASN A 125 14.07 0.03 5.77
CA ASN A 125 15.21 -0.82 6.13
C ASN A 125 15.13 -2.22 5.53
N LYS A 126 14.17 -2.48 4.63
CA LYS A 126 13.86 -3.81 4.07
C LYS A 126 13.45 -4.85 5.10
N SER A 127 13.00 -4.41 6.27
CA SER A 127 12.44 -5.31 7.28
C SER A 127 10.98 -5.55 6.97
N ILE A 128 10.54 -6.80 7.09
CA ILE A 128 9.12 -7.14 7.01
C ILE A 128 8.48 -6.63 8.29
N THR A 129 7.52 -5.72 8.13
CA THR A 129 6.79 -5.11 9.27
C THR A 129 5.45 -5.77 9.50
N SER A 130 4.90 -6.42 8.48
CA SER A 130 3.64 -7.16 8.56
C SER A 130 3.52 -8.12 7.38
N CYS A 131 2.89 -9.27 7.63
CA CYS A 131 2.51 -10.23 6.60
C CYS A 131 1.08 -10.73 6.86
N PHE A 132 0.25 -10.80 5.81
CA PHE A 132 -1.15 -11.26 5.87
C PHE A 132 -1.50 -12.13 4.67
N PRO A 133 -2.38 -13.15 4.76
CA PRO A 133 -2.99 -13.72 5.97
C PRO A 133 -1.97 -14.45 6.85
N PHE A 134 -2.15 -14.37 8.17
CA PHE A 134 -1.20 -14.92 9.15
C PHE A 134 -0.93 -16.41 8.94
N GLU A 135 -1.94 -17.21 8.60
CA GLU A 135 -1.80 -18.64 8.39
C GLU A 135 -0.87 -18.95 7.21
N ILE A 136 -1.01 -18.21 6.11
CA ILE A 136 -0.18 -18.42 4.92
C ILE A 136 1.25 -17.93 5.19
N CYS A 137 1.40 -16.76 5.81
CA CYS A 137 2.71 -16.23 6.20
C CYS A 137 3.47 -17.17 7.12
N LYS A 138 2.78 -17.76 8.11
CA LYS A 138 3.37 -18.74 9.02
C LYS A 138 3.80 -20.02 8.32
N ILE A 139 2.99 -20.54 7.39
CA ILE A 139 3.34 -21.74 6.59
C ILE A 139 4.54 -21.46 5.68
N MET A 140 4.65 -20.24 5.18
CA MET A 140 5.74 -19.82 4.32
C MET A 140 6.95 -19.31 5.09
N GLU A 141 6.88 -19.21 6.42
CA GLU A 141 7.93 -18.66 7.28
C GLU A 141 8.44 -17.31 6.75
N ILE A 142 7.49 -16.40 6.53
CA ILE A 142 7.73 -14.99 6.17
C ILE A 142 7.51 -14.18 7.45
N ASP A 143 8.59 -13.63 8.03
CA ASP A 143 8.63 -12.87 9.27
C ASP A 143 9.38 -11.54 9.16
#